data_AF-Q8E0X2-F1
#
_entry.id   AF-Q8E0X2-F1
#
_cell.length_a   1.000
_cell.length_b   1.000
_cell.length_c   1.000
_cell.angle_alpha   90.00
_cell.angle_beta   90.00
_cell.angle_gamma   90.00
#
_symmetry.space_group_name_H-M   'P 1'
#
loop_
_entity.id
_entity.type
_entity.pdbx_description
1 polymer ?
#
loop_
_entity_poly.entity_id
_entity_poly.type
_entity_poly.pdbx_seq_one_letter_code
_entity_poly.pdbx_strand_id
1 'polypeptide(L)'
;MLKMDEDALVCDLAETYHIYDYKQLPPLKVAVFSLGLREESRINRVISGNRVSFERRILAGMFDRLGMLIWMKTTDGQKGKNRPEMVSTMFDNQQKDSEVVSFGSGKDFEETRNNILGFGGDS
;
A
#
# COMPACT_ATOMS: atom_id res chain seq x y z
N MET A 1 -6.39 -6.56 16.20
CA MET A 1 -5.45 -5.51 16.62
C MET A 1 -4.19 -6.13 17.21
N LEU A 2 -4.17 -6.60 18.48
CA LEU A 2 -2.97 -7.19 19.11
C LEU A 2 -2.25 -8.26 18.27
N LYS A 3 -2.99 -9.23 17.71
CA LYS A 3 -2.41 -10.27 16.85
C LYS A 3 -1.84 -9.75 15.53
N MET A 4 -2.34 -8.61 15.03
CA MET A 4 -1.91 -8.05 13.74
C MET A 4 -0.64 -7.24 13.91
N ASP A 5 -0.60 -6.36 14.91
CA ASP A 5 0.56 -5.54 15.25
C ASP A 5 0.35 -4.94 16.65
N GLU A 6 0.97 -5.54 17.67
CA GLU A 6 0.87 -5.05 19.07
C GLU A 6 1.61 -3.71 19.24
N ASP A 7 2.77 -3.56 18.61
CA ASP A 7 3.61 -2.36 18.73
C ASP A 7 2.91 -1.14 18.12
N ALA A 8 2.30 -1.29 16.95
CA ALA A 8 1.50 -0.23 16.34
C ALA A 8 0.36 0.21 17.25
N LEU A 9 -0.35 -0.75 17.87
CA LEU A 9 -1.42 -0.45 18.80
C LEU A 9 -0.92 0.30 20.04
N VAL A 10 0.21 -0.13 20.62
CA VAL A 10 0.82 0.55 21.77
C VAL A 10 1.22 1.98 21.41
N CYS A 11 1.84 2.20 20.26
CA CYS A 11 2.17 3.54 19.79
C CYS A 11 0.93 4.42 19.61
N ASP A 12 -0.13 3.88 19.01
CA ASP A 12 -1.36 4.66 18.78
C ASP A 12 -2.09 5.00 20.10
N LEU A 13 -2.10 4.08 21.07
CA LEU A 13 -2.66 4.33 22.41
C LEU A 13 -1.84 5.36 23.19
N ALA A 14 -0.51 5.32 23.08
CA ALA A 14 0.39 6.29 23.70
C ALA A 14 0.23 7.68 23.06
N GLU A 15 0.16 7.77 21.73
CA GLU A 15 0.00 9.02 20.99
C GLU A 15 -1.37 9.67 21.26
N THR A 16 -2.45 8.88 21.27
CA THR A 16 -3.83 9.41 21.33
C THR A 16 -4.31 9.65 22.76
N TYR A 17 -3.99 8.72 23.67
CA TYR A 17 -4.57 8.70 25.02
C TYR A 17 -3.51 8.74 26.14
N HIS A 18 -2.22 8.80 25.80
CA HIS A 18 -1.10 8.75 26.76
C HIS A 18 -1.08 7.47 27.61
N ILE A 19 -1.53 6.36 27.03
CA ILE A 19 -1.50 5.04 27.66
C ILE A 19 -0.24 4.30 27.18
N TYR A 20 0.80 4.32 28.00
CA TYR A 20 2.09 3.68 27.68
C TYR A 20 2.14 2.19 28.04
N ASP A 21 1.34 1.77 29.02
CA ASP A 21 1.18 0.38 29.42
C ASP A 21 -0.31 0.04 29.52
N TYR A 22 -0.86 -0.50 28.44
CA TYR A 22 -2.28 -0.84 28.36
C TYR A 22 -2.64 -2.05 29.23
N LYS A 23 -1.66 -2.86 29.68
CA LYS A 23 -1.91 -4.06 30.49
C LYS A 23 -2.40 -3.71 31.90
N GLN A 24 -2.23 -2.46 32.32
CA GLN A 24 -2.77 -1.92 33.58
C GLN A 24 -4.28 -1.64 33.50
N LEU A 25 -4.87 -1.66 32.30
CA LEU A 25 -6.28 -1.37 32.10
C LEU A 25 -7.10 -2.66 31.91
N PRO A 26 -8.39 -2.67 32.30
CA PRO A 26 -9.27 -3.78 31.98
C PRO A 26 -9.33 -4.04 30.46
N PRO A 27 -9.32 -5.31 30.00
CA PRO A 27 -9.28 -5.62 28.56
C PRO A 27 -10.40 -4.96 27.75
N LEU A 28 -11.61 -4.88 28.30
CA LEU A 28 -12.74 -4.22 27.65
C LEU A 28 -12.47 -2.72 27.43
N LYS A 29 -11.80 -2.05 28.37
CA LYS A 29 -11.46 -0.63 28.27
C LYS A 29 -10.40 -0.39 27.19
N VAL A 30 -9.40 -1.27 27.13
CA VAL A 30 -8.39 -1.26 26.06
C VAL A 30 -9.05 -1.43 24.70
N ALA A 31 -10.01 -2.37 24.58
CA ALA A 31 -10.75 -2.58 23.34
C ALA A 31 -11.54 -1.34 22.90
N VAL A 32 -12.23 -0.67 23.83
CA VAL A 32 -12.96 0.59 23.54
C VAL A 32 -12.02 1.67 23.03
N PHE A 33 -10.87 1.88 23.68
CA PHE A 33 -9.88 2.86 23.21
C PHE A 33 -9.29 2.48 21.86
N SER A 34 -8.99 1.21 21.64
CA SER A 34 -8.45 0.71 20.38
C SER A 34 -9.42 0.92 19.22
N LEU A 35 -10.73 0.68 19.45
CA LEU A 35 -11.78 0.94 18.47
C LEU A 35 -12.04 2.43 18.25
N GLY A 36 -11.72 3.28 19.23
CA GLY A 36 -11.85 4.74 19.16
C GLY A 36 -10.68 5.44 18.47
N LEU A 37 -9.65 4.70 18.06
CA LEU A 37 -8.52 5.26 17.30
C LEU A 37 -8.98 5.77 15.94
N ARG A 38 -8.34 6.84 15.46
CA ARG A 38 -8.61 7.42 14.14
C ARG A 38 -8.36 6.41 13.03
N GLU A 39 -9.03 6.56 11.90
CA GLU A 39 -8.85 5.69 10.71
C GLU A 39 -7.38 5.63 10.27
N GLU A 40 -6.68 6.76 10.34
CA GLU A 40 -5.27 6.89 9.96
C GLU A 40 -4.26 6.42 11.01
N SER A 41 -4.73 5.91 12.17
CA SER A 41 -3.84 5.29 13.15
C SER A 41 -3.09 4.10 12.55
N ARG A 42 -1.88 3.82 13.05
CA ARG A 42 -1.01 2.78 12.49
C ARG A 42 -1.71 1.43 12.46
N ILE A 43 -2.38 1.04 13.54
CA ILE A 43 -3.09 -0.23 13.65
C ILE A 43 -4.26 -0.31 12.68
N ASN A 44 -5.03 0.78 12.50
CA ASN A 44 -6.15 0.80 11.55
C ASN A 44 -5.67 0.78 10.10
N ARG A 45 -4.50 1.36 9.80
CA ARG A 45 -3.85 1.23 8.49
C ARG A 45 -3.40 -0.21 8.22
N VAL A 46 -2.82 -0.90 9.22
CA VAL A 46 -2.47 -2.32 9.10
C VAL A 46 -3.71 -3.17 8.86
N ILE A 47 -4.78 -2.94 9.62
CA ILE A 47 -6.05 -3.69 9.51
C ILE A 47 -6.72 -3.49 8.15
N SER A 48 -6.77 -2.25 7.67
CA SER A 48 -7.45 -1.93 6.41
C SER A 48 -6.67 -2.42 5.18
N GLY A 49 -5.37 -2.72 5.31
CA GLY A 49 -4.50 -3.07 4.19
C GLY A 49 -4.32 -1.94 3.16
N ASN A 50 -4.87 -0.76 3.45
CA ASN A 50 -4.81 0.40 2.57
C ASN A 50 -3.50 1.14 2.79
N ARG A 51 -2.72 1.32 1.71
CA ARG A 51 -1.48 2.09 1.76
C ARG A 51 -1.73 3.58 2.05
N VAL A 52 -2.87 4.10 1.58
CA VAL A 52 -3.28 5.50 1.65
C VAL A 52 -4.73 5.65 2.08
N SER A 53 -5.00 6.73 2.80
CA SER A 53 -6.32 7.14 3.26
C SER A 53 -7.31 7.38 2.13
N PHE A 54 -8.60 7.24 2.43
CA PHE A 54 -9.67 7.60 1.51
C PHE A 54 -9.56 9.07 1.05
N GLU A 55 -9.32 9.99 1.98
CA GLU A 55 -9.12 11.42 1.67
C GLU A 55 -7.97 11.65 0.68
N ARG A 56 -6.83 10.96 0.86
CA ARG A 56 -5.68 11.05 -0.05
C ARG A 56 -6.02 10.52 -1.44
N ARG A 57 -6.81 9.44 -1.53
CA ARG A 57 -7.29 8.92 -2.83
C ARG A 57 -8.18 9.95 -3.55
N ILE A 58 -9.08 10.61 -2.82
CA ILE A 58 -9.92 11.69 -3.38
C ILE A 58 -9.05 12.86 -3.85
N LEU A 59 -8.09 13.29 -3.04
CA LEU A 59 -7.16 14.37 -3.39
C LEU A 59 -6.35 14.06 -4.66
N ALA A 60 -5.82 12.85 -4.80
CA ALA A 60 -5.13 12.45 -6.03
C ALA A 60 -6.07 12.41 -7.24
N GLY A 61 -7.30 11.91 -7.07
CA GLY A 61 -8.29 11.94 -8.15
C GLY A 61 -8.68 13.35 -8.57
N MET A 62 -8.72 14.31 -7.63
CA MET A 62 -8.92 15.73 -7.95
C MET A 62 -7.71 16.30 -8.70
N PHE A 63 -6.50 16.03 -8.22
CA PHE A 63 -5.26 16.45 -8.86
C PHE A 63 -5.18 15.95 -10.31
N ASP A 64 -5.47 14.67 -10.55
CA ASP A 64 -5.45 14.07 -11.87
C ASP A 64 -6.44 14.72 -12.83
N ARG A 65 -7.68 14.96 -12.37
CA ARG A 65 -8.69 15.63 -13.18
C ARG A 65 -8.29 17.06 -13.52
N LEU A 66 -7.75 17.80 -12.55
CA LEU A 66 -7.26 19.17 -12.76
C LEU A 66 -6.09 19.21 -13.74
N GLY A 67 -5.09 18.35 -13.55
CA GLY A 67 -3.93 18.23 -14.43
C GLY A 67 -4.33 17.87 -15.86
N MET A 68 -5.26 16.93 -16.02
CA MET A 68 -5.81 16.56 -17.33
C MET A 68 -6.56 17.73 -17.99
N LEU A 69 -7.40 18.46 -17.25
CA LEU A 69 -8.13 19.63 -17.78
C LEU A 69 -7.18 20.74 -18.25
N ILE A 70 -6.10 20.99 -17.51
CA ILE A 70 -5.06 21.95 -17.88
C ILE A 70 -4.35 21.46 -19.15
N TRP A 71 -3.91 20.21 -19.16
CA TRP A 71 -3.21 19.61 -20.30
C TRP A 71 -4.05 19.65 -21.57
N MET A 72 -5.36 19.35 -21.52
CA MET A 72 -6.27 19.41 -22.67
C MET A 72 -6.33 20.80 -23.33
N LYS A 73 -6.03 21.87 -22.58
CA LYS A 73 -6.00 23.25 -23.10
C LYS A 73 -4.66 23.65 -23.72
N THR A 74 -3.65 22.78 -23.67
CA THR A 74 -2.33 23.03 -24.28
C THR A 74 -2.28 22.56 -25.73
N THR A 75 -1.28 23.01 -26.50
CA THR A 75 -1.02 22.51 -27.85
C THR A 75 -0.72 21.00 -27.87
N ASP A 76 -0.05 20.51 -26.83
CA ASP A 76 0.24 19.08 -26.67
C ASP A 76 -1.04 18.29 -26.41
N GLY A 77 -1.94 18.79 -25.57
CA GLY A 77 -3.26 18.20 -25.34
C GLY A 77 -4.10 18.09 -26.59
N GLN A 78 -4.15 19.15 -27.41
CA GLN A 78 -4.87 19.15 -28.69
C GLN A 78 -4.27 18.14 -29.70
N LYS A 79 -2.97 17.85 -29.61
CA LYS A 79 -2.25 16.90 -30.47
C LYS A 79 -2.09 15.51 -29.83
N GLY A 80 -2.63 15.30 -28.63
CA GLY A 80 -2.51 14.04 -27.89
C GLY A 80 -1.09 13.68 -27.45
N LYS A 81 -0.19 14.65 -27.29
CA LYS A 81 1.21 14.44 -26.89
C LYS A 81 1.42 14.71 -25.40
N ASN A 82 2.43 14.08 -24.80
CA ASN A 82 2.88 14.35 -23.42
C ASN A 82 1.74 14.32 -22.39
N ARG A 83 0.85 13.32 -22.49
CA ARG A 83 -0.25 13.16 -21.54
C ARG A 83 0.30 12.95 -20.12
N PRO A 84 -0.17 13.71 -19.11
CA PRO A 84 0.26 13.52 -17.73
C PRO A 84 -0.10 12.13 -17.21
N GLU A 85 0.80 11.54 -16.42
CA GLU A 85 0.49 10.35 -15.64
C GLU A 85 -0.48 10.69 -14.50
N MET A 86 -1.37 9.74 -14.18
CA MET A 86 -2.37 9.90 -13.13
C MET A 86 -1.81 9.43 -11.79
N VAL A 87 -1.65 10.34 -10.84
CA VAL A 87 -1.13 10.06 -9.48
C VAL A 87 -2.02 9.07 -8.74
N SER A 88 -3.33 9.08 -8.98
CA SER A 88 -4.26 8.12 -8.36
C SER A 88 -3.91 6.66 -8.66
N THR A 89 -3.32 6.38 -9.81
CA THR A 89 -2.89 5.02 -10.20
C THR A 89 -1.71 4.51 -9.38
N MET A 90 -0.95 5.39 -8.71
CA MET A 90 0.13 4.99 -7.80
C MET A 90 -0.39 4.27 -6.54
N PHE A 91 -1.70 4.36 -6.27
CA PHE A 91 -2.35 3.74 -5.12
C PHE A 91 -3.05 2.43 -5.44
N ASP A 92 -3.06 2.03 -6.70
CA ASP A 92 -3.51 0.71 -7.11
C ASP A 92 -2.43 -0.28 -6.68
N ASN A 93 -2.83 -1.31 -5.93
CA ASN A 93 -1.94 -2.38 -5.46
C ASN A 93 -1.46 -3.31 -6.59
N GLN A 94 -1.39 -2.80 -7.82
CA GLN A 94 -0.64 -3.48 -8.86
C GLN A 94 0.82 -3.22 -8.55
N GLN A 95 1.45 -4.18 -7.88
CA GLN A 95 2.76 -4.62 -8.35
C GLN A 95 2.61 -4.67 -9.87
N LYS A 96 3.21 -3.72 -10.60
CA LYS A 96 3.60 -4.04 -11.97
C LYS A 96 4.38 -5.33 -11.78
N ASP A 97 3.84 -6.45 -12.21
CA ASP A 97 4.60 -7.68 -12.31
C ASP A 97 5.89 -7.26 -13.00
N SER A 98 6.97 -7.18 -12.23
CA SER A 98 8.24 -6.86 -12.84
C SER A 98 8.51 -8.06 -13.72
N GLU A 99 8.70 -7.84 -15.02
CA GLU A 99 9.24 -8.88 -15.91
C GLU A 99 10.54 -9.47 -15.35
N VAL A 100 11.19 -8.75 -14.42
CA VAL A 100 12.28 -9.22 -13.57
C VAL A 100 11.76 -10.13 -12.45
N VAL A 101 11.95 -11.43 -12.61
CA VAL A 101 11.80 -12.42 -11.54
C VAL A 101 13.06 -12.42 -10.68
N SER A 102 12.93 -12.13 -9.38
CA SER A 102 14.01 -12.26 -8.40
C SER A 102 13.93 -13.61 -7.69
N PHE A 103 15.05 -14.33 -7.59
CA PHE A 103 15.12 -15.65 -6.95
C PHE A 103 15.71 -15.56 -5.54
N GLY A 104 15.16 -16.35 -4.61
CA GLY A 104 15.61 -16.41 -3.22
C GLY A 104 16.97 -17.10 -3.04
N SER A 105 17.40 -17.88 -4.03
CA SER A 105 18.69 -18.55 -4.05
C SER A 105 19.17 -18.82 -5.47
N GLY A 106 20.47 -19.09 -5.64
CA GLY A 106 21.02 -19.49 -6.94
C GLY A 106 20.45 -20.82 -7.46
N LYS A 107 19.96 -21.68 -6.56
CA LYS A 107 19.33 -22.95 -6.93
C LYS A 107 17.96 -22.73 -7.58
N ASP A 108 17.14 -21.84 -7.01
CA ASP A 108 15.82 -21.50 -7.56
C ASP A 108 15.94 -20.87 -8.96
N PHE A 109 17.00 -20.09 -9.18
CA PHE A 109 17.34 -19.55 -10.50
C PHE A 109 17.65 -20.66 -11.50
N GLU A 110 18.54 -21.60 -11.17
CA GLU A 110 18.95 -22.66 -12.10
C GLU A 110 17.79 -23.63 -12.42
N GLU A 111 16.94 -23.97 -11.45
CA GLU A 111 15.75 -24.79 -11.69
C GLU A 111 14.78 -24.09 -12.66
N THR A 112 14.51 -22.81 -12.43
CA THR A 112 13.63 -22.02 -13.30
C THR A 112 14.24 -21.85 -14.69
N ARG A 113 15.55 -21.60 -14.77
CA ARG A 113 16.31 -21.52 -16.02
C ARG A 113 16.25 -22.83 -16.81
N ASN A 114 16.41 -23.98 -16.16
CA ASN A 114 16.35 -25.28 -16.83
C ASN A 114 14.94 -25.61 -17.35
N ASN A 115 13.90 -25.21 -16.62
CA ASN A 115 12.51 -25.32 -17.08
C ASN A 115 12.24 -24.46 -18.32
N ILE A 116 12.77 -23.23 -18.37
CA ILE A 116 12.64 -22.33 -19.52
C ILE A 116 13.43 -22.84 -20.73
N LEU A 117 14.63 -23.39 -20.50
CA LEU A 117 15.52 -23.86 -21.56
C LEU A 117 15.19 -25.28 -22.05
N GLY A 118 14.19 -25.94 -21.48
CA GLY A 118 13.68 -27.22 -21.98
C GLY A 118 14.65 -28.39 -21.88
N PHE A 119 15.64 -28.37 -20.98
CA PHE A 119 16.53 -29.53 -20.76
C PHE A 119 15.88 -30.60 -19.85
N GLY A 120 14.59 -30.84 -20.08
CA GLY A 120 13.83 -31.97 -19.57
C GLY A 120 13.51 -32.92 -20.70
N GLY A 121 14.52 -33.70 -21.11
CA GLY A 121 14.44 -34.98 -21.81
C GLY A 121 13.40 -35.14 -22.92
N ASP A 122 13.86 -35.05 -24.17
CA ASP A 122 13.47 -36.03 -25.19
C ASP A 122 14.66 -36.95 -25.47
N SER A 123 14.33 -38.24 -25.50
CA SER A 123 15.12 -39.45 -25.75
C SER A 123 16.12 -39.36 -26.91
#